data_AF-A0A2K2B1A1-F1
#
_entry.id   AF-A0A2K2B1A1-F1
#
_cell.length_a   1.000
_cell.length_b   1.000
_cell.length_c   1.000
_cell.angle_alpha   90.00
_cell.angle_beta   90.00
_cell.angle_gamma   90.00
#
_symmetry.space_group_name_H-M   'P 1'
#
loop_
_entity.id
_entity.type
_entity.pdbx_description
1 polymer ?
#
loop_
_entity_poly.entity_id
_entity_poly.type
_entity_poly.pdbx_seq_one_letter_code
_entity_poly.pdbx_strand_id
1 'polypeptide(L)' 'YPTAFPLKHQQKDMRLALGLAESVSQPTPIAAAANELYKVAKSHGLSDSDFSAVIEALKGKVQS' A
#
# COMPACT_ATOMS: atom_id res chain seq x y z
N TYR A 1 8.71 14.18 10.46
CA TYR A 1 9.20 12.81 10.65
C TYR A 1 9.89 12.36 9.38
N PRO A 2 11.16 11.90 9.42
CA PRO A 2 11.84 11.37 8.24
C PRO A 2 11.20 10.04 7.80
N THR A 3 11.29 9.74 6.51
CA THR A 3 10.86 8.44 5.96
C THR A 3 11.69 7.31 6.57
N ALA A 4 11.04 6.41 7.32
CA ALA A 4 11.69 5.23 7.88
C ALA A 4 11.65 4.07 6.87
N PHE A 5 10.52 3.90 6.21
CA PHE A 5 10.35 2.92 5.13
C PHE A 5 9.52 3.50 3.98
N PRO A 6 10.11 3.74 2.79
CA PRO A 6 9.40 4.33 1.67
C PRO A 6 8.17 3.52 1.24
N LEU A 7 7.05 4.21 1.01
CA LEU A 7 5.79 3.62 0.60
C LEU A 7 5.90 2.77 -0.67
N LYS A 8 6.72 3.20 -1.64
CA LYS A 8 6.98 2.43 -2.86
C LYS A 8 7.61 1.05 -2.59
N HIS A 9 8.43 0.93 -1.54
CA HIS A 9 9.02 -0.34 -1.13
C HIS A 9 7.98 -1.24 -0.48
N GLN A 10 7.17 -0.70 0.45
CA GLN A 10 6.07 -1.45 1.05
C GLN A 10 5.09 -1.99 0.00
N GLN A 11 4.74 -1.18 -1.01
CA GLN A 11 3.86 -1.62 -2.10
C GLN A 11 4.51 -2.72 -2.96
N LYS A 12 5.81 -2.65 -3.22
CA LYS A 12 6.55 -3.71 -3.91
C LYS A 12 6.47 -5.03 -3.12
N ASP A 13 6.69 -4.98 -1.81
CA ASP A 13 6.69 -6.17 -0.96
C ASP A 13 5.28 -6.78 -0.85
N MET A 14 4.23 -5.94 -0.75
CA MET A 14 2.84 -6.40 -0.82
C MET A 14 2.55 -7.17 -2.13
N ARG A 15 3.02 -6.66 -3.28
CA ARG A 15 2.85 -7.35 -4.57
C ARG A 15 3.55 -8.71 -4.59
N LEU A 16 4.74 -8.83 -3.98
CA LEU A 16 5.45 -10.10 -3.86
C LEU A 16 4.70 -11.09 -2.96
N ALA A 17 4.20 -10.63 -1.81
CA ALA A 17 3.40 -11.45 -0.89
C ALA A 17 2.10 -11.96 -1.53
N LEU A 18 1.41 -11.11 -2.30
CA LEU A 18 0.22 -11.49 -3.05
C LEU A 18 0.52 -12.54 -4.13
N GLY A 19 1.61 -12.37 -4.89
CA GLY A 19 2.03 -13.36 -5.89
C GLY A 19 2.41 -14.70 -5.26
N LEU A 20 3.04 -14.69 -4.08
CA LEU A 20 3.30 -15.91 -3.32
C LEU A 20 1.99 -16.59 -2.87
N ALA A 21 1.04 -15.82 -2.33
CA ALA A 21 -0.25 -16.36 -1.91
C ALA A 21 -1.02 -17.00 -3.08
N GLU A 22 -0.99 -16.36 -4.25
CA GLU A 22 -1.57 -16.91 -5.50
C GLU A 22 -0.91 -18.24 -5.90
N SER A 23 0.42 -18.33 -5.80
CA SER A 23 1.15 -19.56 -6.16
C SER A 23 0.77 -20.80 -5.35
N VAL A 24 0.22 -20.59 -4.14
CA VAL A 24 -0.25 -21.66 -3.25
C VAL A 24 -1.77 -21.68 -3.11
N SER A 25 -2.50 -20.96 -3.96
CA SER A 25 -3.97 -20.83 -3.90
C SER A 25 -4.51 -20.38 -2.53
N GLN A 26 -3.74 -19.56 -1.80
CA GLN A 26 -4.14 -19.02 -0.50
C GLN A 26 -4.90 -17.69 -0.67
N PRO A 27 -6.20 -17.63 -0.30
CA PRO A 27 -6.94 -16.38 -0.33
C PRO A 27 -6.37 -15.37 0.68
N THR A 28 -6.11 -14.15 0.21
CA THR A 28 -5.60 -13.03 1.04
C THR A 28 -6.33 -11.69 0.74
N PRO A 29 -7.67 -11.65 0.86
CA PRO A 29 -8.48 -10.50 0.41
C PRO A 29 -8.11 -9.19 1.12
N ILE A 30 -7.75 -9.25 2.41
CA ILE A 30 -7.34 -8.05 3.17
C ILE A 30 -5.99 -7.50 2.68
N ALA A 31 -5.03 -8.37 2.36
CA ALA A 31 -3.75 -7.96 1.81
C ALA A 31 -3.92 -7.35 0.40
N ALA A 32 -4.81 -7.92 -0.40
CA ALA A 32 -5.14 -7.38 -1.73
C ALA A 32 -5.75 -5.98 -1.63
N ALA A 33 -6.73 -5.79 -0.74
CA ALA A 33 -7.32 -4.49 -0.46
C ALA A 33 -6.27 -3.48 0.03
N ALA A 34 -5.41 -3.87 0.96
CA ALA A 34 -4.33 -3.00 1.45
C ALA A 34 -3.35 -2.58 0.34
N ASN A 35 -3.02 -3.49 -0.59
CA ASN A 35 -2.18 -3.15 -1.76
C ASN A 35 -2.84 -2.10 -2.66
N GLU A 36 -4.17 -2.12 -2.83
CA GLU A 36 -4.88 -1.07 -3.57
C GLU A 36 -4.77 0.30 -2.87
N LEU A 37 -4.81 0.34 -1.53
CA LEU A 37 -4.61 1.59 -0.79
C LEU A 37 -3.20 2.16 -1.00
N TYR A 38 -2.18 1.30 -1.04
CA TYR A 38 -0.82 1.73 -1.38
C TYR A 38 -0.72 2.24 -2.82
N LYS A 39 -1.42 1.63 -3.79
CA LYS A 39 -1.47 2.14 -5.17
C LYS A 39 -2.13 3.52 -5.25
N VAL A 40 -3.23 3.73 -4.53
CA VAL A 40 -3.88 5.05 -4.42
C VAL A 40 -2.90 6.08 -3.85
N ALA A 41 -2.22 5.77 -2.74
CA ALA A 41 -1.23 6.68 -2.16
C ALA A 41 -0.07 7.00 -3.12
N LYS A 42 0.42 6.01 -3.90
CA LYS A 42 1.41 6.24 -4.95
C LYS A 42 0.90 7.19 -6.04
N SER A 43 -0.37 7.07 -6.44
CA SER A 43 -0.98 7.97 -7.44
C SER A 43 -1.09 9.42 -6.95
N HIS A 44 -1.08 9.65 -5.63
CA HIS A 44 -1.01 10.99 -5.03
C HIS A 44 0.42 11.52 -4.87
N GLY A 45 1.44 10.85 -5.43
CA GLY A 45 2.84 11.28 -5.36
C GLY A 45 3.56 10.90 -4.05
N LEU A 46 2.95 10.11 -3.17
CA LEU A 46 3.50 9.78 -1.85
C LEU A 46 4.52 8.63 -1.86
N SER A 47 5.16 8.36 -3.00
CA SER A 47 6.01 7.18 -3.18
C SER A 47 7.26 7.17 -2.28
N ASP A 48 7.84 8.36 -2.02
CA ASP A 48 9.04 8.54 -1.20
C ASP A 48 8.73 8.93 0.25
N SER A 49 7.44 9.16 0.55
CA SER A 49 6.97 9.29 1.93
C SER A 49 7.05 7.94 2.65
N ASP A 50 6.97 7.98 3.98
CA ASP A 50 6.84 6.77 4.79
C ASP A 50 5.58 5.98 4.40
N PHE A 51 5.61 4.66 4.54
CA PHE A 51 4.49 3.78 4.21
C PHE A 51 3.19 4.18 4.93
N SER A 52 3.30 4.79 6.11
CA SER A 52 2.17 5.37 6.86
C SER A 52 1.42 6.48 6.10
N ALA A 53 1.99 7.08 5.04
CA ALA A 53 1.35 8.08 4.19
C ALA A 53 0.10 7.56 3.46
N VAL A 54 -0.17 6.25 3.50
CA VAL A 54 -1.47 5.69 3.09
C VAL A 54 -2.63 6.33 3.87
N ILE A 55 -2.43 6.73 5.13
CA ILE A 55 -3.45 7.41 5.94
C ILE A 55 -3.77 8.79 5.35
N GLU A 56 -2.75 9.55 4.91
CA GLU A 56 -2.94 10.85 4.27
C GLU A 56 -3.72 10.73 2.95
N ALA A 57 -3.44 9.69 2.16
CA ALA A 57 -4.16 9.42 0.92
C ALA A 57 -5.67 9.14 1.13
N LEU A 58 -6.06 8.72 2.34
CA LEU A 58 -7.44 8.40 2.69
C LEU A 58 -8.20 9.55 3.34
N LYS A 59 -7.49 10.51 3.97
CA LYS A 59 -8.12 11.68 4.60
C LYS A 59 -9.00 12.50 3.65
N GLY A 60 -8.62 12.59 2.37
CA GLY A 60 -9.42 13.27 1.33
C GLY A 60 -10.70 12.53 0.92
N LYS A 61 -10.84 11.24 1.25
CA LYS A 61 -12.03 10.43 0.92
C LYS A 61 -13.04 10.30 2.06
N VAL A 62 -12.62 10.50 3.32
CA VAL A 62 -13.47 10.32 4.51
C VAL A 62 -14.28 11.58 4.86
N GLN A 63 -13.90 12.74 4.32
CA GLN A 63 -14.58 14.02 4.55
C GLN A 63 -15.58 14.40 3.43
N SER A 64 -15.98 13.43 2.58
CA SER A 64 -16.92 13.61 1.48
C SER A 64 -18.23 12.89 1.74
#